data_AF-A0A9W9CZ41-F1
#
_entry.id   AF-A0A9W9CZ41-F1
#
_cell.length_a   1.000
_cell.length_b   1.000
_cell.length_c   1.000
_cell.angle_alpha   90.00
_cell.angle_beta   90.00
_cell.angle_gamma   90.00
#
_symmetry.space_group_name_H-M   'P 1'
#
loop_
_entity.id
_entity.type
_entity.pdbx_description
1 polymer ?
#
loop_
_entity_poly.entity_id
_entity_poly.type
_entity_poly.pdbx_seq_one_letter_code
_entity_poly.pdbx_strand_id
1 'polypeptide(L)'
;MGPQNEDMDAQRLASITADAVSNVLFFHTKQITPPADIRRAGLENAVSAVFDLRSHAADMAVAHLEIACDAALNYAQEYNELHPDDTINPRWMYTCVQALLSHQLKPALLEGYRIERLHDWVAQQKGEPPKTHCSDPGIDEGPTLSSVELLTSPSQQSSELDVTITSDDDDDDDDDDDDDDDQDEASFFAGATNARQPIGGTIKMPPKVPWKEADIRRLIKLRAQGLTHMETADRLNRGQGAVENKYGRVVKEPAWKPYVAECAARFTRVRRGKRKILAKEDEDNDDREDDEQDVVVVASRPVAKKRRKVTLAAAAGFE
;
A
#
# COMPACT_ATOMS: atom_id res chain seq x y z
N MET A 1 25.21 16.91 20.60
CA MET A 1 23.77 16.88 20.94
C MET A 1 23.11 18.00 20.17
N GLY A 2 22.48 17.68 19.04
CA GLY A 2 21.83 18.66 18.18
C GLY A 2 20.49 19.10 18.81
N PRO A 3 20.27 20.39 19.09
CA PRO A 3 19.06 20.88 19.73
C PRO A 3 17.99 21.23 18.69
N GLN A 4 17.29 20.27 18.08
CA GLN A 4 16.35 20.63 16.99
C GLN A 4 15.04 19.84 16.85
N ASN A 5 14.76 18.77 17.62
CA ASN A 5 13.54 17.98 17.43
C ASN A 5 12.46 18.12 18.52
N GLU A 6 12.70 18.85 19.60
CA GLU A 6 11.69 19.04 20.66
C GLU A 6 10.61 20.08 20.29
N ASP A 7 10.87 20.95 19.32
CA ASP A 7 9.99 22.07 18.94
C ASP A 7 9.22 21.82 17.62
N MET A 8 8.97 20.55 17.28
CA MET A 8 8.09 20.21 16.17
C MET A 8 6.65 20.34 16.65
N ASP A 9 5.91 21.34 16.15
CA ASP A 9 4.48 21.47 16.38
C ASP A 9 3.66 20.77 15.27
N ALA A 10 2.35 20.65 15.50
CA ALA A 10 1.43 19.98 14.57
C ALA A 10 1.41 20.65 13.20
N GLN A 11 1.45 21.99 13.18
CA GLN A 11 1.35 22.79 11.97
C GLN A 11 2.57 22.61 11.07
N ARG A 12 3.77 22.63 11.66
CA ARG A 12 5.02 22.38 10.96
C ARG A 12 5.11 20.94 10.46
N LEU A 13 4.70 19.96 11.28
CA LEU A 13 4.65 18.56 10.85
C LEU A 13 3.68 18.39 9.67
N ALA A 14 2.50 19.00 9.72
CA ALA A 14 1.53 18.96 8.64
C ALA A 14 2.06 19.61 7.36
N SER A 15 2.74 20.76 7.46
CA SER A 15 3.36 21.42 6.31
C SER A 15 4.40 20.53 5.62
N ILE A 16 5.31 19.94 6.40
CA ILE A 16 6.35 19.03 5.89
C ILE A 16 5.71 17.77 5.27
N THR A 17 4.65 17.26 5.89
CA THR A 17 3.87 16.12 5.37
C THR A 17 3.23 16.46 4.03
N ALA A 18 2.61 17.65 3.92
CA ALA A 18 1.99 18.11 2.68
C ALA A 18 3.00 18.24 1.54
N ASP A 19 4.20 18.76 1.83
CA ASP A 19 5.28 18.85 0.84
C ASP A 19 5.76 17.46 0.40
N ALA A 20 5.90 16.51 1.33
CA ALA A 20 6.28 15.14 1.01
C ALA A 20 5.21 14.45 0.14
N VAL A 21 3.93 14.52 0.53
CA VAL A 21 2.80 13.96 -0.23
C VAL A 21 2.72 14.58 -1.63
N SER A 22 2.84 15.90 -1.73
CA SER A 22 2.83 16.62 -3.02
C SER A 22 3.93 16.12 -3.96
N ASN A 23 5.14 15.92 -3.43
CA ASN A 23 6.25 15.38 -4.21
C ASN A 23 5.96 13.94 -4.69
N VAL A 24 5.40 13.08 -3.84
CA VAL A 24 5.05 11.71 -4.22
C VAL A 24 3.97 11.68 -5.30
N LEU A 25 2.93 12.51 -5.15
CA LEU A 25 1.84 12.62 -6.13
C LEU A 25 2.33 13.11 -7.49
N PHE A 26 3.22 14.11 -7.52
CA PHE A 26 3.84 14.59 -8.75
C PHE A 26 4.48 13.44 -9.56
N PHE A 27 5.15 12.50 -8.90
CA PHE A 27 5.74 11.34 -9.56
C PHE A 27 4.70 10.31 -10.01
N HIS A 28 3.60 10.17 -9.27
CA HIS A 28 2.52 9.24 -9.60
C HIS A 28 1.75 9.73 -10.84
N THR A 29 1.22 10.94 -10.79
CA THR A 29 0.32 11.50 -11.82
C THR A 29 1.09 12.04 -13.03
N LYS A 30 2.40 12.27 -12.89
CA LYS A 30 3.27 12.93 -13.90
C LYS A 30 2.79 14.33 -14.29
N GLN A 31 1.92 14.94 -13.51
CA GLN A 31 1.44 16.30 -13.75
C GLN A 31 2.45 17.31 -13.22
N ILE A 32 2.73 18.36 -14.01
CA ILE A 32 3.71 19.40 -13.67
C ILE A 32 3.25 20.21 -12.45
N THR A 33 1.94 20.33 -12.27
CA THR A 33 1.33 21.03 -11.15
C THR A 33 0.72 19.99 -10.23
N PRO A 34 1.04 19.99 -8.92
CA PRO A 34 0.31 19.15 -7.98
C PRO A 34 -1.18 19.44 -8.11
N PRO A 35 -2.05 18.42 -8.02
CA PRO A 35 -3.49 18.61 -8.08
C PRO A 35 -3.88 19.75 -7.13
N ALA A 36 -4.70 20.70 -7.60
CA ALA A 36 -5.23 21.76 -6.74
C ALA A 36 -5.98 21.17 -5.52
N ASP A 37 -6.38 19.91 -5.63
CA ASP A 37 -7.08 19.09 -4.65
C ASP A 37 -6.19 18.47 -3.57
N ILE A 38 -4.89 18.80 -3.50
CA ILE A 38 -4.14 18.54 -2.27
C ILE A 38 -4.73 19.45 -1.18
N ARG A 39 -5.75 18.93 -0.51
CA ARG A 39 -6.40 19.55 0.65
C ARG A 39 -5.39 19.59 1.78
N ARG A 40 -4.53 20.61 1.80
CA ARG A 40 -3.60 20.88 2.89
C ARG A 40 -4.35 20.86 4.24
N ALA A 41 -5.56 21.41 4.27
CA ALA A 41 -6.46 21.34 5.42
C ALA A 41 -6.80 19.90 5.85
N GLY A 42 -6.98 18.96 4.92
CA GLY A 42 -7.21 17.55 5.22
C GLY A 42 -6.00 16.90 5.91
N LEU A 43 -4.80 17.14 5.39
CA LEU A 43 -3.55 16.67 6.01
C LEU A 43 -3.30 17.34 7.38
N GLU A 44 -3.54 18.64 7.50
CA GLU A 44 -3.46 19.38 8.77
C GLU A 44 -4.41 18.81 9.82
N ASN A 45 -5.66 18.51 9.44
CA ASN A 45 -6.64 17.88 10.32
C ASN A 45 -6.22 16.47 10.72
N ALA A 46 -5.76 15.66 9.77
CA ALA A 46 -5.31 14.29 10.01
C ALA A 46 -4.11 14.25 10.97
N VAL A 47 -3.09 15.09 10.75
CA VAL A 47 -1.94 15.22 11.65
C VAL A 47 -2.39 15.68 13.03
N SER A 48 -3.20 16.74 13.10
CA SER A 48 -3.66 17.30 14.38
C SER A 48 -4.46 16.30 15.22
N ALA A 49 -5.27 15.45 14.56
CA ALA A 49 -6.12 14.47 15.23
C ALA A 49 -5.33 13.42 16.03
N VAL A 50 -4.12 13.07 15.57
CA VAL A 50 -3.27 12.04 16.21
C VAL A 50 -2.00 12.63 16.84
N PHE A 51 -1.81 13.95 16.76
CA PHE A 51 -0.55 14.59 17.13
C PHE A 51 -0.15 14.34 18.59
N ASP A 52 -1.11 14.27 19.51
CA ASP A 52 -0.86 14.08 20.94
C ASP A 52 -0.34 12.68 21.29
N LEU A 53 -0.54 11.69 20.41
CA LEU A 53 -0.02 10.33 20.59
C LEU A 53 1.50 10.27 20.60
N ARG A 54 2.19 11.29 20.07
CA ARG A 54 3.65 11.37 20.07
C ARG A 54 4.25 11.30 21.47
N SER A 55 3.53 11.81 22.48
CA SER A 55 3.96 11.83 23.87
C SER A 55 4.15 10.43 24.48
N HIS A 56 3.57 9.40 23.85
CA HIS A 56 3.72 8.00 24.29
C HIS A 56 4.93 7.29 23.67
N ALA A 57 5.58 7.88 22.67
CA ALA A 57 6.69 7.25 21.98
C ALA A 57 8.02 7.46 22.71
N ALA A 58 8.88 6.44 22.68
CA ALA A 58 10.24 6.54 23.22
C ALA A 58 11.16 7.44 22.36
N ASP A 59 10.87 7.56 21.06
CA ASP A 59 11.59 8.42 20.12
C ASP A 59 10.59 9.33 19.41
N MET A 60 10.62 10.62 19.77
CA MET A 60 9.72 11.65 19.24
C MET A 60 9.85 11.82 17.72
N ALA A 61 11.05 11.67 17.16
CA ALA A 61 11.27 11.80 15.72
C ALA A 61 10.59 10.67 14.94
N VAL A 62 10.63 9.44 15.50
CA VAL A 62 9.91 8.30 14.94
C VAL A 62 8.41 8.51 15.07
N ALA A 63 7.92 9.06 16.19
CA ALA A 63 6.51 9.36 16.33
C ALA A 63 6.01 10.37 15.30
N HIS A 64 6.74 11.46 15.07
CA HIS A 64 6.41 12.43 14.02
C HIS A 64 6.37 11.79 12.63
N LEU A 65 7.33 10.90 12.35
CA LEU A 65 7.40 10.17 11.09
C LEU A 65 6.15 9.29 10.88
N GLU A 66 5.77 8.49 11.88
CA GLU A 66 4.58 7.62 11.77
C GLU A 66 3.28 8.44 11.66
N ILE A 67 3.12 9.50 12.47
CA ILE A 67 1.95 10.40 12.39
C ILE A 67 1.79 10.99 10.98
N ALA A 68 2.89 11.46 10.39
CA ALA A 68 2.87 12.02 9.04
C ALA A 68 2.58 10.96 7.98
N CYS A 69 3.11 9.75 8.12
CA CYS A 69 2.82 8.63 7.23
C CYS A 69 1.35 8.17 7.31
N ASP A 70 0.76 8.13 8.52
CA ASP A 70 -0.66 7.81 8.71
C ASP A 70 -1.55 8.87 8.05
N ALA A 71 -1.21 10.16 8.20
CA ALA A 71 -1.91 11.24 7.52
C ALA A 71 -1.83 11.10 5.98
N ALA A 72 -0.67 10.69 5.45
CA ALA A 72 -0.51 10.42 4.02
C ALA A 72 -1.31 9.21 3.53
N LEU A 73 -1.48 8.17 4.37
CA LEU A 73 -2.33 7.02 4.04
C LEU A 73 -3.81 7.40 3.98
N ASN A 74 -4.29 8.20 4.94
CA ASN A 74 -5.65 8.74 4.90
C ASN A 74 -5.88 9.55 3.62
N TYR A 75 -4.92 10.40 3.24
CA TYR A 75 -4.99 11.14 1.99
C TYR A 75 -5.05 10.21 0.76
N ALA A 76 -4.23 9.15 0.72
CA ALA A 76 -4.24 8.21 -0.38
C ALA A 76 -5.59 7.46 -0.52
N GLN A 77 -6.25 7.15 0.61
CA GLN A 77 -7.60 6.58 0.60
C GLN A 77 -8.61 7.56 0.00
N GLU A 78 -8.64 8.80 0.50
CA GLU A 78 -9.52 9.85 -0.04
C GLU A 78 -9.26 10.11 -1.53
N TYR A 79 -7.99 10.08 -1.96
CA TYR A 79 -7.63 10.24 -3.36
C TYR A 79 -8.18 9.09 -4.22
N ASN A 80 -8.04 7.84 -3.76
CA ASN A 80 -8.53 6.66 -4.48
C ASN A 80 -10.05 6.63 -4.59
N GLU A 81 -10.77 7.12 -3.58
CA GLU A 81 -12.23 7.27 -3.63
C GLU A 81 -12.66 8.30 -4.71
N LEU A 82 -11.86 9.36 -4.90
CA LEU A 82 -12.14 10.40 -5.88
C LEU A 82 -11.66 10.05 -7.31
N HIS A 83 -10.68 9.14 -7.43
CA HIS A 83 -10.02 8.80 -8.69
C HIS A 83 -9.94 7.26 -8.86
N PRO A 84 -11.08 6.59 -9.12
CA PRO A 84 -11.11 5.13 -9.25
C PRO A 84 -10.24 4.60 -10.41
N ASP A 85 -10.02 5.40 -11.45
CA ASP A 85 -9.23 5.02 -12.64
C ASP A 85 -7.71 5.20 -12.46
N ASP A 86 -7.28 5.95 -11.44
CA ASP A 86 -5.87 6.28 -11.18
C ASP A 86 -5.54 6.06 -9.71
N THR A 87 -5.65 4.82 -9.24
CA THR A 87 -5.47 4.53 -7.81
C THR A 87 -4.01 4.55 -7.38
N ILE A 88 -3.77 5.16 -6.23
CA ILE A 88 -2.49 5.14 -5.52
C ILE A 88 -2.42 3.86 -4.69
N ASN A 89 -1.35 3.08 -4.88
CA ASN A 89 -1.04 1.98 -3.99
C ASN A 89 -0.64 2.51 -2.58
N PRO A 90 -1.39 2.22 -1.49
CA PRO A 90 -1.14 2.82 -0.18
C PRO A 90 0.24 2.46 0.39
N ARG A 91 0.71 1.23 0.15
CA ARG A 91 2.03 0.76 0.61
C ARG A 91 3.16 1.53 -0.09
N TRP A 92 3.00 1.80 -1.38
CA TRP A 92 3.94 2.62 -2.14
C TRP A 92 3.96 4.05 -1.61
N MET A 93 2.80 4.68 -1.39
CA MET A 93 2.68 6.02 -0.80
C MET A 93 3.42 6.10 0.54
N TYR A 94 3.11 5.18 1.47
CA TYR A 94 3.76 5.13 2.78
C TYR A 94 5.28 5.06 2.65
N THR A 95 5.79 4.15 1.81
CA THR A 95 7.24 3.96 1.62
C THR A 95 7.92 5.21 1.08
N CYS A 96 7.32 5.87 0.08
CA CYS A 96 7.88 7.07 -0.54
C CYS A 96 7.85 8.27 0.42
N VAL A 97 6.72 8.49 1.11
CA VAL A 97 6.58 9.57 2.09
C VAL A 97 7.53 9.34 3.27
N GLN A 98 7.61 8.12 3.80
CA GLN A 98 8.53 7.79 4.89
C GLN A 98 9.98 8.06 4.52
N ALA A 99 10.40 7.71 3.29
CA ALA A 99 11.74 7.98 2.81
C ALA A 99 12.04 9.49 2.76
N LEU A 100 11.15 10.28 2.16
CA LEU A 100 11.28 11.75 2.07
C LEU A 100 11.33 12.40 3.46
N LEU A 101 10.43 12.00 4.36
CA LEU A 101 10.35 12.55 5.71
C LEU A 101 11.54 12.14 6.58
N SER A 102 12.11 10.95 6.39
CA SER A 102 13.30 10.51 7.12
C SER A 102 14.49 11.44 6.89
N HIS A 103 14.61 12.04 5.69
CA HIS A 103 15.63 13.05 5.40
C HIS A 103 15.47 14.33 6.25
N GLN A 104 14.23 14.73 6.54
CA GLN A 104 13.94 15.98 7.24
C GLN A 104 13.84 15.80 8.75
N LEU A 105 13.14 14.76 9.21
CA LEU A 105 12.84 14.52 10.62
C LEU A 105 13.98 13.79 11.34
N LYS A 106 14.79 13.02 10.62
CA LYS A 106 15.87 12.23 11.21
C LYS A 106 17.14 12.20 10.34
N PRO A 107 17.76 13.37 10.07
CA PRO A 107 18.95 13.46 9.24
C PRO A 107 20.13 12.65 9.79
N ALA A 108 20.17 12.42 11.11
CA ALA A 108 21.18 11.57 11.76
C ALA A 108 21.17 10.10 11.28
N LEU A 109 20.07 9.59 10.71
CA LEU A 109 20.08 8.26 10.05
C LEU A 109 20.91 8.24 8.77
N LEU A 110 21.21 9.41 8.21
CA LEU A 110 21.97 9.60 6.99
C LEU A 110 23.39 10.07 7.28
N GLU A 111 23.59 10.80 8.39
CA GLU A 111 24.90 11.16 8.89
C GLU A 111 25.69 9.90 9.29
N GLY A 112 26.76 9.60 8.56
CA GLY A 112 27.63 8.44 8.82
C GLY A 112 27.49 7.33 7.78
N TYR A 113 26.38 7.29 7.03
CA TYR A 113 26.30 6.54 5.79
C TYR A 113 26.75 7.47 4.67
N ARG A 114 28.05 7.41 4.33
CA ARG A 114 28.46 7.81 2.98
C ARG A 114 27.66 6.90 2.05
N ILE A 115 26.61 7.43 1.45
CA ILE A 115 25.98 6.79 0.31
C ILE A 115 27.07 6.84 -0.75
N GLU A 116 27.90 5.79 -0.82
CA GLU A 116 28.75 5.55 -1.97
C GLU A 116 27.80 5.56 -3.15
N ARG A 117 27.81 6.65 -3.91
CA ARG A 117 26.88 6.78 -5.02
C ARG A 117 27.18 5.58 -5.91
N LEU A 118 26.15 5.04 -6.55
CA LEU A 118 26.32 3.91 -7.48
C LEU A 118 27.47 4.17 -8.48
N HIS A 119 27.71 5.44 -8.83
CA HIS A 119 28.85 5.87 -9.63
C HIS A 119 30.23 5.59 -9.01
N ASP A 120 30.42 5.78 -7.70
CA ASP A 120 31.68 5.49 -7.01
C ASP A 120 31.95 3.98 -6.98
N TRP A 121 30.90 3.19 -6.76
CA TRP A 121 30.97 1.73 -6.83
C TRP A 121 31.24 1.23 -8.26
N VAL A 122 30.58 1.81 -9.27
CA VAL A 122 30.84 1.51 -10.69
C VAL A 122 32.24 1.92 -11.12
N ALA A 123 32.76 3.04 -10.63
CA ALA A 123 34.13 3.48 -10.89
C ALA A 123 35.16 2.52 -10.27
N GLN A 124 34.93 2.05 -9.04
CA GLN A 124 35.76 1.02 -8.40
C GLN A 124 35.74 -0.31 -9.17
N GLN A 125 34.56 -0.74 -9.66
CA GLN A 125 34.45 -1.98 -10.45
C GLN A 125 35.16 -1.88 -11.81
N LYS A 126 35.27 -0.67 -12.38
CA LYS A 126 35.99 -0.43 -13.64
C LYS A 126 37.50 -0.34 -13.47
N GLY A 127 38.02 -0.44 -12.25
CA GLY A 127 39.44 -0.31 -11.97
C GLY A 127 39.99 1.09 -12.26
N GLU A 128 39.12 2.10 -12.36
CA GLU A 128 39.60 3.48 -12.42
C GLU A 128 40.19 3.82 -11.05
N PRO A 129 41.48 4.22 -10.99
CA PRO A 129 42.06 4.61 -9.72
C PRO A 129 41.21 5.74 -9.13
N PRO A 130 40.91 5.71 -7.81
CA PRO A 130 40.12 6.74 -7.18
C PRO A 130 40.76 8.08 -7.53
N LYS A 131 40.01 8.97 -8.20
CA LYS A 131 40.47 10.32 -8.51
C LYS A 131 40.75 10.98 -7.17
N THR A 132 42.00 10.93 -6.74
CA THR A 132 42.50 11.65 -5.59
C THR A 132 42.13 13.08 -5.85
N HIS A 133 41.20 13.59 -5.03
CA HIS A 133 40.79 14.97 -5.03
C HIS A 133 42.09 15.79 -5.00
N CYS A 134 42.45 16.41 -6.12
CA CYS A 134 43.57 17.34 -6.15
C CYS A 134 43.17 18.46 -5.20
N SER A 135 43.75 18.44 -4.01
CA SER A 135 43.85 19.62 -3.17
C SER A 135 44.66 20.61 -3.99
N ASP A 136 43.96 21.59 -4.55
CA ASP A 136 44.54 22.74 -5.21
C ASP A 136 45.31 23.54 -4.14
N PRO A 137 46.64 23.61 -4.18
CA PRO A 137 47.40 24.35 -3.19
C PRO A 137 47.53 25.79 -3.67
N GLY A 138 46.71 26.66 -3.09
CA GLY A 138 47.02 28.08 -2.95
C GLY A 138 46.75 28.95 -4.17
N ILE A 139 45.65 29.70 -4.11
CA ILE A 139 45.66 31.06 -4.63
C ILE A 139 45.25 32.01 -3.50
N ASP A 140 46.22 32.87 -3.23
CA ASP A 140 46.34 33.95 -2.28
C ASP A 140 45.37 35.12 -2.60
N GLU A 141 45.31 36.07 -1.68
CA GLU A 141 44.25 37.06 -1.43
C GLU A 141 43.77 38.01 -2.56
N GLY A 142 42.43 38.16 -2.64
CA GLY A 142 41.59 39.39 -2.83
C GLY A 142 41.91 40.44 -3.92
N PRO A 143 41.17 41.58 -3.97
CA PRO A 143 39.79 41.89 -3.60
C PRO A 143 39.01 42.63 -4.75
N THR A 144 37.79 43.12 -4.47
CA THR A 144 37.04 44.25 -5.10
C THR A 144 35.77 43.97 -5.96
N LEU A 145 34.64 44.38 -5.35
CA LEU A 145 33.45 45.11 -5.83
C LEU A 145 33.27 45.39 -7.35
N SER A 146 32.03 45.20 -7.85
CA SER A 146 31.15 46.25 -8.43
C SER A 146 30.26 45.77 -9.60
N SER A 147 29.03 46.32 -9.63
CA SER A 147 28.07 46.45 -10.77
C SER A 147 27.36 45.16 -11.21
N VAL A 148 26.03 44.99 -11.16
CA VAL A 148 24.84 45.83 -11.47
C VAL A 148 24.81 46.36 -12.91
N GLU A 149 24.29 45.54 -13.83
CA GLU A 149 23.52 45.90 -15.05
C GLU A 149 22.65 44.65 -15.33
N LEU A 150 21.30 44.61 -15.25
CA LEU A 150 20.22 45.42 -15.82
C LEU A 150 20.28 45.58 -17.34
N LEU A 151 19.87 44.53 -18.07
CA LEU A 151 19.43 44.63 -19.46
C LEU A 151 18.18 43.78 -19.74
N THR A 152 17.08 44.52 -19.88
CA THR A 152 15.90 44.40 -20.75
C THR A 152 15.94 43.41 -21.93
N SER A 153 14.85 42.59 -22.02
CA SER A 153 13.93 42.25 -23.15
C SER A 153 14.48 42.01 -24.58
N PRO A 154 13.91 41.09 -25.43
CA PRO A 154 12.47 41.08 -25.76
C PRO A 154 11.78 39.76 -26.19
N SER A 155 10.44 39.78 -26.02
CA SER A 155 9.36 39.34 -26.93
C SER A 155 9.69 38.47 -28.17
N GLN A 156 9.14 37.25 -28.25
CA GLN A 156 8.73 36.54 -29.49
C GLN A 156 7.51 35.63 -29.16
N GLN A 157 6.31 36.00 -29.61
CA GLN A 157 5.57 35.35 -30.71
C GLN A 157 5.10 33.92 -30.40
N SER A 158 3.91 33.82 -29.80
CA SER A 158 3.08 32.60 -29.85
C SER A 158 2.34 32.56 -31.17
N SER A 159 2.67 31.60 -32.01
CA SER A 159 1.87 31.20 -33.16
C SER A 159 0.78 30.22 -32.71
N GLU A 160 -0.47 30.56 -33.02
CA GLU A 160 -1.63 29.70 -33.01
C GLU A 160 -1.39 28.44 -33.85
N LEU A 161 -1.70 27.27 -33.29
CA LEU A 161 -1.96 26.06 -34.05
C LEU A 161 -3.37 25.59 -33.69
N ASP A 162 -4.27 25.90 -34.61
CA ASP A 162 -5.63 25.40 -34.72
C ASP A 162 -5.55 23.91 -35.12
N VAL A 163 -5.89 23.01 -34.19
CA VAL A 163 -6.01 21.58 -34.44
C VAL A 163 -7.47 21.20 -34.28
N THR A 164 -8.15 21.20 -35.42
CA THR A 164 -9.48 20.63 -35.62
C THR A 164 -9.33 19.10 -35.65
N ILE A 165 -9.74 18.42 -34.57
CA ILE A 165 -9.91 16.97 -34.56
C ILE A 165 -11.41 16.70 -34.60
N THR A 166 -11.86 16.22 -35.75
CA THR A 166 -13.18 15.63 -36.00
C THR A 166 -12.99 14.12 -36.10
N SER A 167 -13.57 13.34 -35.19
CA SER A 167 -13.83 11.88 -35.26
C SER A 167 -14.62 11.58 -33.97
N ASP A 168 -15.95 11.53 -33.93
CA ASP A 168 -16.92 10.70 -34.66
C ASP A 168 -16.74 9.20 -34.38
N ASP A 169 -17.77 8.66 -33.74
CA ASP A 169 -18.26 7.28 -33.62
C ASP A 169 -17.25 6.13 -33.46
N ASP A 170 -17.35 5.44 -32.32
CA ASP A 170 -17.83 4.05 -32.34
C ASP A 170 -18.26 3.63 -30.93
N ASP A 171 -19.56 3.36 -30.81
CA ASP A 171 -20.21 2.52 -29.82
C ASP A 171 -19.49 1.17 -29.71
N ASP A 172 -19.21 0.72 -28.48
CA ASP A 172 -19.28 -0.70 -28.14
C ASP A 172 -19.59 -0.81 -26.64
N ASP A 173 -20.89 -0.94 -26.37
CA ASP A 173 -21.47 -1.50 -25.17
C ASP A 173 -20.96 -2.95 -24.99
N ASP A 174 -20.11 -3.18 -24.00
CA ASP A 174 -19.96 -4.51 -23.39
C ASP A 174 -20.13 -4.36 -21.88
N ASP A 175 -21.40 -4.48 -21.48
CA ASP A 175 -21.86 -4.79 -20.13
C ASP A 175 -21.32 -6.17 -19.72
N ASP A 176 -20.13 -6.21 -19.10
CA ASP A 176 -19.69 -7.35 -18.28
C ASP A 176 -19.92 -6.99 -16.80
N ASP A 177 -21.13 -7.30 -16.34
CA ASP A 177 -21.52 -7.45 -14.94
C ASP A 177 -20.71 -8.59 -14.30
N ASP A 178 -19.45 -8.33 -13.93
CA ASP A 178 -18.72 -9.14 -12.96
C ASP A 178 -18.96 -8.57 -11.56
N ASP A 179 -20.03 -9.08 -10.92
CA ASP A 179 -20.26 -9.05 -9.48
C ASP A 179 -19.08 -9.77 -8.77
N ASP A 180 -17.95 -9.08 -8.62
CA ASP A 180 -16.91 -9.45 -7.68
C ASP A 180 -17.39 -9.06 -6.26
N ASP A 181 -18.00 -10.06 -5.61
CA ASP A 181 -18.24 -10.13 -4.17
C ASP A 181 -16.90 -9.94 -3.41
N ASP A 182 -16.52 -8.68 -3.22
CA ASP A 182 -15.46 -8.27 -2.29
C ASP A 182 -15.92 -8.59 -0.86
N GLN A 183 -15.68 -9.84 -0.45
CA GLN A 183 -15.65 -10.23 0.95
C GLN A 183 -14.46 -9.54 1.60
N ASP A 184 -14.74 -8.33 2.12
CA ASP A 184 -13.98 -7.65 3.15
C ASP A 184 -13.92 -8.52 4.41
N GLU A 185 -13.00 -9.49 4.41
CA GLU A 185 -12.42 -10.07 5.61
C GLU A 185 -11.55 -9.01 6.29
N ALA A 186 -12.20 -7.98 6.83
CA ALA A 186 -11.65 -7.06 7.83
C ALA A 186 -11.48 -7.84 9.16
N SER A 187 -10.63 -8.84 9.12
CA SER A 187 -10.16 -9.62 10.24
C SER A 187 -9.10 -8.83 11.00
N PHE A 188 -9.60 -8.04 11.95
CA PHE A 188 -9.14 -8.02 13.34
C PHE A 188 -7.63 -8.30 13.55
N PHE A 189 -6.78 -7.28 13.40
CA PHE A 189 -5.48 -7.24 14.07
C PHE A 189 -5.40 -6.05 15.04
N ALA A 190 -6.08 -6.21 16.16
CA ALA A 190 -5.77 -5.47 17.37
C ALA A 190 -4.42 -5.97 17.93
N GLY A 191 -3.47 -5.03 18.06
CA GLY A 191 -2.54 -4.95 19.18
C GLY A 191 -1.73 -6.20 19.55
N ALA A 192 -0.58 -6.39 18.90
CA ALA A 192 0.56 -7.05 19.52
C ALA A 192 1.87 -6.48 18.95
N THR A 193 2.26 -5.31 19.45
CA THR A 193 3.61 -4.75 19.29
C THR A 193 4.60 -5.59 20.10
N ASN A 194 4.93 -6.78 19.59
CA ASN A 194 6.09 -7.51 20.06
C ASN A 194 7.33 -6.74 19.63
N ALA A 195 7.90 -5.99 20.56
CA ALA A 195 9.23 -5.41 20.49
C ALA A 195 10.24 -6.48 20.06
N ARG A 196 10.51 -6.55 18.76
CA ARG A 196 11.61 -7.33 18.21
C ARG A 196 12.89 -6.67 18.67
N GLN A 197 13.56 -7.28 19.64
CA GLN A 197 14.94 -6.97 19.97
C GLN A 197 15.78 -6.99 18.68
N PRO A 198 16.72 -6.06 18.50
CA PRO A 198 17.65 -6.08 17.38
C PRO A 198 18.58 -7.28 17.57
N ILE A 199 18.22 -8.43 16.98
CA ILE A 199 19.10 -9.58 16.90
C ILE A 199 20.18 -9.21 15.87
N GLY A 200 21.24 -8.53 16.34
CA GLY A 200 22.48 -8.26 15.62
C GLY A 200 23.31 -9.51 15.35
N GLY A 201 22.66 -10.64 15.09
CA GLY A 201 23.29 -11.84 14.56
C GLY A 201 23.09 -11.82 13.07
N THR A 202 24.17 -11.75 12.29
CA THR A 202 24.13 -12.11 10.87
C THR A 202 23.52 -13.50 10.75
N ILE A 203 22.24 -13.58 10.40
CA ILE A 203 21.58 -14.84 10.11
C ILE A 203 22.28 -15.37 8.86
N LYS A 204 23.24 -16.28 9.06
CA LYS A 204 23.85 -17.02 7.97
C LYS A 204 22.71 -17.74 7.28
N MET A 205 22.23 -17.18 6.17
CA MET A 205 21.20 -17.84 5.38
C MET A 205 21.72 -19.24 5.05
N PRO A 206 20.94 -20.29 5.33
CA PRO A 206 21.37 -21.64 5.01
C PRO A 206 21.74 -21.69 3.52
N PRO A 207 22.78 -22.45 3.15
CA PRO A 207 23.21 -22.57 1.76
C PRO A 207 22.02 -22.88 0.87
N LYS A 208 21.96 -22.26 -0.31
CA LYS A 208 20.84 -22.42 -1.27
C LYS A 208 20.75 -23.88 -1.69
N VAL A 209 19.98 -24.68 -0.95
CA VAL A 209 19.77 -26.09 -1.28
C VAL A 209 18.99 -26.14 -2.62
N PRO A 210 19.45 -26.88 -3.63
CA PRO A 210 18.72 -26.98 -4.90
C PRO A 210 17.34 -27.64 -4.68
N TRP A 211 16.39 -27.32 -5.56
CA TRP A 211 15.05 -27.92 -5.52
C TRP A 211 15.10 -29.28 -6.20
N LYS A 212 14.88 -30.36 -5.42
CA LYS A 212 14.74 -31.70 -6.00
C LYS A 212 13.36 -31.85 -6.63
N GLU A 213 13.25 -32.73 -7.62
CA GLU A 213 11.96 -32.99 -8.27
C GLU A 213 10.87 -33.44 -7.28
N ALA A 214 11.25 -34.26 -6.28
CA ALA A 214 10.35 -34.67 -5.21
C ALA A 214 9.83 -33.49 -4.37
N ASP A 215 10.69 -32.48 -4.11
CA ASP A 215 10.31 -31.27 -3.37
C ASP A 215 9.30 -30.44 -4.19
N ILE A 216 9.50 -30.36 -5.51
CA ILE A 216 8.60 -29.64 -6.43
C ILE A 216 7.23 -30.34 -6.49
N ARG A 217 7.19 -31.67 -6.58
CA ARG A 217 5.93 -32.43 -6.51
C ARG A 217 5.22 -32.20 -5.18
N ARG A 218 5.95 -32.16 -4.07
CA ARG A 218 5.39 -31.90 -2.73
C ARG A 218 4.87 -30.47 -2.62
N LEU A 219 5.60 -29.48 -3.13
CA LEU A 219 5.18 -28.09 -3.23
C LEU A 219 3.84 -27.94 -3.97
N ILE A 220 3.71 -28.52 -5.17
CA ILE A 220 2.49 -28.47 -5.98
C ILE A 220 1.30 -29.07 -5.21
N LYS A 221 1.48 -30.25 -4.58
CA LYS A 221 0.42 -30.89 -3.79
C LYS A 221 -0.04 -30.03 -2.62
N LEU A 222 0.88 -29.42 -1.87
CA LEU A 222 0.56 -28.58 -0.73
C LEU A 222 -0.20 -27.32 -1.17
N ARG A 223 0.20 -26.70 -2.28
CA ARG A 223 -0.52 -25.55 -2.83
C ARG A 223 -1.89 -25.92 -3.38
N ALA A 224 -2.04 -27.08 -4.02
CA ALA A 224 -3.33 -27.58 -4.48
C ALA A 224 -4.29 -27.93 -3.32
N GLN A 225 -3.77 -28.21 -2.12
CA GLN A 225 -4.56 -28.35 -0.88
C GLN A 225 -5.08 -27.03 -0.33
N GLY A 226 -4.60 -25.89 -0.85
CA GLY A 226 -4.96 -24.56 -0.38
C GLY A 226 -4.11 -24.03 0.77
N LEU A 227 -2.97 -24.67 1.09
CA LEU A 227 -2.06 -24.15 2.13
C LEU A 227 -1.37 -22.88 1.65
N THR A 228 -1.19 -21.92 2.55
CA THR A 228 -0.45 -20.67 2.30
C THR A 228 1.03 -20.94 1.97
N HIS A 229 1.71 -19.93 1.40
CA HIS A 229 3.15 -20.05 1.12
C HIS A 229 3.97 -20.25 2.40
N MET A 230 3.55 -19.67 3.52
CA MET A 230 4.21 -19.81 4.82
C MET A 230 4.10 -21.24 5.36
N GLU A 231 2.88 -21.80 5.44
CA GLU A 231 2.69 -23.19 5.90
C GLU A 231 3.38 -24.21 4.99
N THR A 232 3.40 -23.93 3.69
CA THR A 232 4.12 -24.74 2.71
C THR A 232 5.63 -24.69 2.96
N ALA A 233 6.17 -23.52 3.31
CA ALA A 233 7.57 -23.31 3.64
C ALA A 233 7.99 -24.09 4.89
N ASP A 234 7.16 -24.06 5.94
CA ASP A 234 7.38 -24.84 7.16
C ASP A 234 7.41 -26.35 6.87
N ARG A 235 6.45 -26.85 6.09
CA ARG A 235 6.38 -28.27 5.71
C ARG A 235 7.52 -28.75 4.82
N LEU A 236 8.14 -27.84 4.06
CA LEU A 236 9.27 -28.13 3.18
C LEU A 236 10.63 -27.79 3.83
N ASN A 237 10.62 -27.20 5.02
CA ASN A 237 11.80 -26.64 5.67
C ASN A 237 12.58 -25.68 4.74
N ARG A 238 11.85 -24.74 4.12
CA ARG A 238 12.37 -23.72 3.20
C ARG A 238 11.91 -22.34 3.65
N GLY A 239 12.52 -21.27 3.12
CA GLY A 239 12.02 -19.91 3.34
C GLY A 239 10.80 -19.59 2.47
N GLN A 240 9.84 -18.81 3.00
CA GLN A 240 8.60 -18.42 2.31
C GLN A 240 8.87 -17.83 0.92
N GLY A 241 9.76 -16.85 0.80
CA GLY A 241 10.08 -16.23 -0.50
C GLY A 241 10.70 -17.21 -1.51
N ALA A 242 11.39 -18.26 -1.04
CA ALA A 242 11.91 -19.32 -1.93
C ALA A 242 10.78 -20.22 -2.45
N VAL A 243 9.79 -20.51 -1.62
CA VAL A 243 8.58 -21.26 -1.99
C VAL A 243 7.76 -20.47 -3.01
N GLU A 244 7.49 -19.21 -2.74
CA GLU A 244 6.70 -18.31 -3.62
C GLU A 244 7.35 -18.17 -5.00
N ASN A 245 8.64 -17.80 -5.04
CA ASN A 245 9.39 -17.66 -6.30
C ASN A 245 9.47 -19.00 -7.05
N LYS A 246 9.71 -20.12 -6.36
CA LYS A 246 9.76 -21.43 -7.02
C LYS A 246 8.40 -21.85 -7.58
N TYR A 247 7.32 -21.67 -6.81
CA TYR A 247 5.97 -22.04 -7.24
C TYR A 247 5.55 -21.22 -8.47
N GLY A 248 5.77 -19.90 -8.47
CA GLY A 248 5.46 -19.04 -9.62
C GLY A 248 6.19 -19.45 -10.91
N ARG A 249 7.42 -19.98 -10.81
CA ARG A 249 8.15 -20.55 -11.96
C ARG A 249 7.60 -21.91 -12.39
N VAL A 250 7.35 -22.80 -11.43
CA VAL A 250 6.86 -24.17 -11.67
C VAL A 250 5.51 -24.16 -12.38
N VAL A 251 4.59 -23.26 -12.04
CA VAL A 251 3.27 -23.16 -12.70
C VAL A 251 3.38 -22.74 -14.17
N LYS A 252 4.39 -21.93 -14.52
CA LYS A 252 4.64 -21.47 -15.90
C LYS A 252 5.39 -22.51 -16.74
N GLU A 253 6.14 -23.41 -16.10
CA GLU A 253 6.98 -24.41 -16.77
C GLU A 253 6.13 -25.52 -17.42
N PRO A 254 6.26 -25.76 -18.75
CA PRO A 254 5.42 -26.72 -19.47
C PRO A 254 5.47 -28.15 -18.93
N ALA A 255 6.63 -28.58 -18.40
CA ALA A 255 6.82 -29.91 -17.82
C ALA A 255 5.92 -30.17 -16.60
N TRP A 256 5.54 -29.12 -15.87
CA TRP A 256 4.76 -29.23 -14.64
C TRP A 256 3.29 -28.91 -14.82
N LYS A 257 2.90 -28.21 -15.89
CA LYS A 257 1.50 -27.82 -16.16
C LYS A 257 0.51 -28.99 -16.06
N PRO A 258 0.74 -30.16 -16.69
CA PRO A 258 -0.20 -31.29 -16.57
C PRO A 258 -0.38 -31.75 -15.13
N TYR A 259 0.71 -31.77 -14.35
CA TYR A 259 0.69 -32.24 -12.97
C TYR A 259 0.02 -31.24 -12.02
N VAL A 260 0.21 -29.94 -12.25
CA VAL A 260 -0.48 -28.88 -11.51
C VAL A 260 -1.99 -28.97 -11.75
N ALA A 261 -2.41 -29.13 -13.00
CA ALA A 261 -3.82 -29.28 -13.36
C ALA A 261 -4.44 -30.55 -12.74
N GLU A 262 -3.74 -31.69 -12.78
CA GLU A 262 -4.17 -32.93 -12.14
C GLU A 262 -4.38 -32.75 -10.63
N CYS A 263 -3.41 -32.12 -9.94
CA CYS A 263 -3.50 -31.87 -8.50
C CYS A 263 -4.68 -30.94 -8.17
N ALA A 264 -4.86 -29.84 -8.91
CA ALA A 264 -5.97 -28.91 -8.71
C ALA A 264 -7.32 -29.62 -8.89
N ALA A 265 -7.50 -30.40 -9.97
CA ALA A 265 -8.72 -31.16 -10.23
C ALA A 265 -9.03 -32.20 -9.14
N ARG A 266 -7.99 -32.83 -8.57
CA ARG A 266 -8.16 -33.80 -7.49
C ARG A 266 -8.69 -33.15 -6.21
N PHE A 267 -8.22 -31.96 -5.84
CA PHE A 267 -8.64 -31.31 -4.59
C PHE A 267 -9.96 -30.56 -4.71
N THR A 268 -10.32 -30.01 -5.88
CA THR A 268 -11.66 -29.43 -6.10
C THR A 268 -12.76 -30.47 -5.98
N ARG A 269 -12.52 -31.71 -6.46
CA ARG A 269 -13.47 -32.83 -6.31
C ARG A 269 -13.70 -33.20 -4.84
N VAL A 270 -12.65 -33.24 -4.03
CA VAL A 270 -12.75 -33.55 -2.59
C VAL A 270 -13.52 -32.45 -1.84
N ARG A 271 -13.28 -31.17 -2.14
CA ARG A 271 -14.01 -30.05 -1.54
C ARG A 271 -15.51 -30.09 -1.90
N ARG A 272 -15.84 -30.35 -3.17
CA ARG A 272 -17.24 -30.50 -3.62
C ARG A 272 -17.94 -31.69 -2.96
N GLY A 273 -17.25 -32.82 -2.82
CA GLY A 273 -17.81 -34.00 -2.14
C GLY A 273 -18.11 -33.73 -0.65
N LYS A 274 -17.21 -33.03 0.05
CA LYS A 274 -17.40 -32.71 1.47
C LYS A 274 -18.56 -31.75 1.71
N ARG A 275 -18.75 -30.74 0.84
CA ARG A 275 -19.91 -29.83 0.92
C ARG A 275 -21.24 -30.55 0.73
N LYS A 276 -21.32 -31.53 -0.17
CA LYS A 276 -22.56 -32.31 -0.37
C LYS A 276 -22.94 -33.19 0.82
N ILE A 277 -21.98 -33.62 1.63
CA ILE A 277 -22.26 -34.40 2.83
C ILE A 277 -22.82 -33.49 3.93
N LEU A 278 -22.19 -32.33 4.16
CA LEU A 278 -22.69 -31.35 5.13
C LEU A 278 -24.08 -30.82 4.76
N ALA A 279 -24.31 -30.46 3.49
CA ALA A 279 -25.62 -29.97 3.06
C ALA A 279 -26.75 -30.99 3.23
N LYS A 280 -26.43 -32.29 3.22
CA LYS A 280 -27.43 -33.35 3.45
C LYS A 280 -27.73 -33.58 4.93
N GLU A 281 -26.77 -33.33 5.81
CA GLU A 281 -26.98 -33.42 7.26
C GLU A 281 -27.86 -32.28 7.79
N ASP A 282 -27.85 -31.12 7.12
CA ASP A 282 -28.69 -29.97 7.48
C ASP A 282 -30.15 -30.13 7.00
N GLU A 283 -30.40 -30.77 5.85
CA GLU A 283 -31.76 -31.03 5.34
C GLU A 283 -32.53 -32.08 6.17
N ASP A 284 -31.84 -33.04 6.80
CA ASP A 284 -32.48 -34.10 7.60
C ASP A 284 -32.82 -33.66 9.05
N ASN A 285 -32.51 -32.41 9.43
CA ASN A 285 -32.66 -31.92 10.82
C ASN A 285 -33.77 -30.86 11.01
N ASP A 286 -34.44 -30.43 9.94
CA ASP A 286 -35.50 -29.39 9.98
C ASP A 286 -36.92 -29.96 10.20
N ASP A 287 -37.09 -31.29 10.23
CA ASP A 287 -38.40 -31.96 10.34
C ASP A 287 -38.73 -32.46 11.77
N ARG A 288 -38.09 -31.94 12.84
CA ARG A 288 -38.20 -32.53 14.19
C ARG A 288 -38.61 -31.66 15.36
N GLU A 289 -39.13 -30.45 15.15
CA GLU A 289 -39.65 -29.61 16.24
C GLU A 289 -41.07 -29.11 15.95
N ASP A 290 -42.08 -29.96 16.19
CA ASP A 290 -43.48 -29.51 16.23
C ASP A 290 -44.38 -30.30 17.21
N ASP A 291 -43.79 -30.97 18.20
CA ASP A 291 -44.57 -31.60 19.28
C ASP A 291 -43.97 -31.27 20.66
N GLU A 292 -44.84 -30.74 21.52
CA GLU A 292 -44.71 -30.60 22.98
C GLU A 292 -43.95 -29.37 23.54
N GLN A 293 -44.70 -28.30 23.82
CA GLN A 293 -44.94 -27.89 25.21
C GLN A 293 -45.98 -26.76 25.36
N ASP A 294 -47.18 -27.17 25.79
CA ASP A 294 -48.14 -26.34 26.51
C ASP A 294 -47.52 -25.90 27.85
N VAL A 295 -47.05 -24.65 27.94
CA VAL A 295 -46.81 -24.00 29.23
C VAL A 295 -47.54 -22.67 29.25
N VAL A 296 -48.65 -22.68 29.99
CA VAL A 296 -49.45 -21.53 30.38
C VAL A 296 -48.55 -20.52 31.11
N VAL A 297 -48.22 -19.40 30.47
CA VAL A 297 -47.70 -18.21 31.16
C VAL A 297 -48.57 -17.00 30.84
N VAL A 298 -49.25 -16.56 31.90
CA VAL A 298 -50.11 -15.40 32.00
C VAL A 298 -49.27 -14.11 31.96
N ALA A 299 -49.77 -13.15 31.18
CA ALA A 299 -49.58 -11.69 31.28
C ALA A 299 -48.18 -11.09 31.00
N SER A 300 -48.08 -10.33 29.91
CA SER A 300 -48.21 -8.85 29.94
C SER A 300 -47.80 -8.23 28.60
N ARG A 301 -48.68 -7.40 28.05
CA ARG A 301 -48.49 -6.61 26.82
C ARG A 301 -47.35 -5.59 26.98
N PRO A 302 -46.67 -5.25 25.88
CA PRO A 302 -46.63 -3.84 25.50
C PRO A 302 -46.94 -3.57 24.02
N VAL A 303 -47.35 -2.33 23.81
CA VAL A 303 -48.02 -1.73 22.66
C VAL A 303 -47.08 -1.56 21.46
N ALA A 304 -47.49 -2.08 20.30
CA ALA A 304 -46.84 -1.85 19.02
C ALA A 304 -47.03 -0.40 18.54
N LYS A 305 -45.92 0.31 18.29
CA LYS A 305 -45.92 1.59 17.57
C LYS A 305 -45.95 1.33 16.06
N LYS A 306 -47.12 1.56 15.47
CA LYS A 306 -47.40 1.48 14.03
C LYS A 306 -46.72 2.66 13.31
N ARG A 307 -45.59 2.44 12.63
CA ARG A 307 -45.00 3.44 11.71
C ARG A 307 -45.88 3.52 10.46
N ARG A 308 -46.53 4.65 10.24
CA ARG A 308 -47.26 4.97 9.01
C ARG A 308 -46.26 5.19 7.87
N LYS A 309 -46.37 4.38 6.82
CA LYS A 309 -45.72 4.60 5.52
C LYS A 309 -46.48 5.73 4.82
N VAL A 310 -45.83 6.89 4.64
CA VAL A 310 -46.35 7.99 3.82
C VAL A 310 -45.87 7.74 2.40
N THR A 311 -46.77 7.31 1.53
CA THR A 311 -46.57 7.29 0.08
C THR A 311 -46.83 8.69 -0.46
N LEU A 312 -45.79 9.35 -0.95
CA LEU A 312 -45.89 10.59 -1.72
C LEU A 312 -46.27 10.21 -3.16
N ALA A 313 -47.47 10.60 -3.59
CA ALA A 313 -47.87 10.53 -4.99
C ALA A 313 -47.31 11.75 -5.73
N ALA A 314 -46.47 11.53 -6.73
CA ALA A 314 -46.05 12.57 -7.68
C ALA A 314 -47.24 12.86 -8.61
N ALA A 315 -47.78 14.08 -8.49
CA ALA A 315 -48.77 14.61 -9.41
C ALA A 315 -48.08 15.09 -10.68
N ALA A 316 -48.63 14.65 -11.81
CA ALA A 316 -48.34 15.14 -13.14
C ALA A 316 -48.94 16.54 -13.37
N GLY A 317 -48.26 17.33 -14.21
CA GLY A 317 -48.90 18.24 -15.16
C GLY A 317 -48.59 19.73 -15.02
N PHE A 318 -48.69 20.40 -16.17
CA PHE A 318 -48.45 21.82 -16.52
C PHE A 318 -46.98 22.17 -16.84
N GLU A 319 -46.63 22.73 -18.01
CA GLU A 319 -47.39 23.24 -19.16
C GLU A 319 -46.45 23.31 -20.39
#